data_AF-A0A382RLP2-F1
#
_entry.id   AF-A0A382RLP2-F1
#
_cell.length_a   1.000
_cell.length_b   1.000
_cell.length_c   1.000
_cell.angle_alpha   90.00
_cell.angle_beta   90.00
_cell.angle_gamma   90.00
#
_symmetry.space_group_name_H-M   'P 1'
#
loop_
_entity.id
_entity.type
_entity.pdbx_description
1 polymer ?
#
loop_
_entity_poly.entity_id
_entity_poly.type
_entity_poly.pdbx_seq_one_letter_code
_entity_poly.pdbx_strand_id
1 'polypeptide(L)'
;VKTVLGLLLGLRRHDLRAARTFIDTMFPGVSLPVRFVRFLVWALGQIFFTIPRALSSARFARPVSRTPIWLAAGNPLANHPWGNDPNTSLPTDADVIVIGAGFTGAGCAYHWAKAGQGRMLVLEMEDAASGASGRNEGLVVMGRYFAMVRDTVRPYLDKVRADLSCEDRNALAEQFAARYSQSAYKNADLVETTVRAEGYDCD
;
A
#
# COMPACT_ATOMS: atom_id res chain seq x y z
N VAL A 1 -20.22 -24.93 7.62
CA VAL A 1 -19.38 -25.92 6.89
C VAL A 1 -18.90 -25.40 5.52
N LYS A 2 -19.76 -24.84 4.66
CA LYS A 2 -19.35 -24.31 3.33
C LYS A 2 -18.26 -23.21 3.37
N THR A 3 -18.23 -22.35 4.39
CA THR A 3 -17.28 -21.21 4.44
C THR A 3 -15.85 -21.62 4.84
N VAL A 4 -15.68 -22.46 5.86
CA VAL A 4 -14.35 -22.86 6.35
C VAL A 4 -13.63 -23.73 5.32
N LEU A 5 -14.32 -24.73 4.79
CA LEU A 5 -13.74 -25.61 3.77
C LEU A 5 -13.41 -24.83 2.49
N GLY A 6 -14.28 -23.89 2.10
CA GLY A 6 -14.03 -23.00 0.96
C GLY A 6 -12.81 -22.10 1.14
N LEU A 7 -12.60 -21.55 2.35
CA LEU A 7 -11.40 -20.76 2.65
C LEU A 7 -10.12 -21.61 2.63
N LEU A 8 -10.17 -22.84 3.17
CA LEU A 8 -9.03 -23.75 3.15
C LEU A 8 -8.67 -24.19 1.73
N LEU A 9 -9.66 -24.50 0.90
CA LEU A 9 -9.47 -24.85 -0.51
C LEU A 9 -9.06 -23.64 -1.36
N GLY A 10 -9.36 -22.42 -0.90
CA GLY A 10 -8.98 -21.17 -1.55
C GLY A 10 -7.54 -20.72 -1.28
N LEU A 11 -6.80 -21.41 -0.38
CA LEU A 11 -5.42 -21.06 -0.07
C LEU A 11 -4.53 -21.21 -1.30
N ARG A 12 -3.82 -20.13 -1.63
CA ARG A 12 -2.90 -20.03 -2.74
C ARG A 12 -1.46 -20.21 -2.25
N ARG A 13 -0.55 -20.47 -3.18
CA ARG A 13 0.89 -20.61 -2.88
C ARG A 13 1.48 -19.39 -2.15
N HIS A 14 1.00 -18.18 -2.46
CA HIS A 14 1.47 -16.97 -1.78
C HIS A 14 0.98 -16.88 -0.34
N ASP A 15 -0.18 -17.43 0.00
CA ASP A 15 -0.67 -17.44 1.39
C ASP A 15 0.23 -18.29 2.28
N LEU A 16 0.65 -19.46 1.78
CA LEU A 16 1.61 -20.33 2.48
C LEU A 16 3.00 -19.69 2.60
N ARG A 17 3.44 -18.96 1.56
CA ARG A 17 4.69 -18.21 1.60
C ARG A 17 4.63 -17.09 2.64
N ALA A 18 3.53 -16.33 2.68
CA ALA A 18 3.30 -15.28 3.66
C ALA A 18 3.29 -15.83 5.09
N ALA A 19 2.62 -16.97 5.32
CA ALA A 19 2.62 -17.65 6.60
C ALA A 19 4.05 -18.04 7.03
N ARG A 20 4.85 -18.61 6.12
CA ARG A 20 6.25 -18.94 6.40
C ARG A 20 7.07 -17.69 6.76
N THR A 21 6.98 -16.62 5.99
CA THR A 21 7.68 -15.36 6.27
C THR A 21 7.29 -14.79 7.63
N PHE A 22 6.01 -14.86 8.00
CA PHE A 22 5.53 -14.44 9.31
C PHE A 22 6.15 -15.28 10.43
N ILE A 23 6.13 -16.61 10.28
CA ILE A 23 6.71 -17.55 11.24
C ILE A 23 8.21 -17.27 11.46
N ASP A 24 8.94 -17.03 10.38
CA ASP A 24 10.39 -16.75 10.43
C ASP A 24 10.69 -15.39 11.06
N THR A 25 9.85 -14.39 10.79
CA THR A 25 9.99 -13.03 11.34
C THR A 25 9.65 -12.97 12.83
N MET A 26 8.57 -13.64 13.25
CA MET A 26 8.04 -13.51 14.62
C MET A 26 8.73 -14.41 15.64
N PHE A 27 9.37 -15.49 15.21
CA PHE A 27 10.01 -16.46 16.09
C PHE A 27 11.48 -16.71 15.74
N PRO A 28 12.31 -15.66 15.60
CA PRO A 28 13.71 -15.81 15.19
C PRO A 28 14.49 -16.68 16.20
N GLY A 29 15.50 -17.41 15.72
CA GLY A 29 16.37 -18.24 16.57
C GLY A 29 15.74 -19.55 17.10
N VAL A 30 14.47 -19.82 16.82
CA VAL A 30 13.77 -21.05 17.25
C VAL A 30 13.76 -22.11 16.14
N SER A 31 13.76 -23.40 16.47
CA SER A 31 13.67 -24.50 15.50
C SER A 31 12.33 -24.53 14.77
N LEU A 32 12.33 -24.96 13.51
CA LEU A 32 11.15 -24.95 12.64
C LEU A 32 9.91 -25.63 13.25
N PRO A 33 10.00 -26.82 13.88
CA PRO A 33 8.83 -27.47 14.49
C PRO A 33 8.22 -26.62 15.62
N VAL A 34 9.06 -26.03 16.47
CA VAL A 34 8.61 -25.20 17.58
C VAL A 34 8.01 -23.90 17.08
N ARG A 35 8.56 -23.29 16.03
CA ARG A 35 7.96 -22.12 15.37
C ARG A 35 6.56 -22.42 14.85
N PHE A 36 6.38 -23.58 14.21
CA PHE A 36 5.08 -24.01 13.70
C PHE A 36 4.06 -24.22 14.82
N VAL A 37 4.45 -24.87 15.92
CA VAL A 37 3.58 -25.03 17.09
C VAL A 37 3.19 -23.67 17.67
N ARG A 38 4.14 -22.74 17.86
CA ARG A 38 3.87 -21.38 18.35
C ARG A 38 2.92 -20.62 17.42
N PHE A 39 3.11 -20.74 16.12
CA PHE A 39 2.22 -20.16 15.12
C PHE A 39 0.81 -20.73 15.22
N LEU A 40 0.65 -22.05 15.33
CA LEU A 40 -0.65 -22.68 15.50
C LEU A 40 -1.36 -22.21 16.77
N VAL A 41 -0.65 -22.20 17.90
CA VAL A 41 -1.20 -21.70 19.18
C VAL A 41 -1.64 -20.25 19.05
N TRP A 42 -0.82 -19.39 18.46
CA TRP A 42 -1.15 -17.99 18.21
C TRP A 42 -2.37 -17.85 17.28
N ALA A 43 -2.40 -18.58 16.16
CA ALA A 43 -3.47 -18.52 15.17
C ALA A 43 -4.81 -19.00 15.75
N LEU A 44 -4.82 -20.10 16.50
CA LEU A 44 -6.00 -20.58 17.23
C LEU A 44 -6.46 -19.55 18.27
N GLY A 45 -5.51 -18.90 18.95
CA GLY A 45 -5.77 -17.77 19.84
C GLY A 45 -6.50 -16.62 19.14
N GLN A 46 -6.05 -16.24 17.94
CA GLN A 46 -6.70 -15.22 17.12
C GLN A 46 -8.13 -15.61 16.75
N ILE A 47 -8.33 -16.85 16.26
CA ILE A 47 -9.62 -17.34 15.76
C ILE A 47 -10.66 -17.43 16.87
N PHE A 48 -10.29 -18.00 18.03
CA PHE A 48 -11.27 -18.33 19.06
C PHE A 48 -11.43 -17.26 20.14
N PHE A 49 -10.46 -16.35 20.30
CA PHE A 49 -10.51 -15.37 21.38
C PHE A 49 -10.36 -13.94 20.87
N THR A 50 -9.28 -13.60 20.16
CA THR A 50 -8.99 -12.20 19.80
C THR A 50 -10.01 -11.63 18.83
N ILE A 51 -10.29 -12.32 17.72
CA ILE A 51 -11.24 -11.85 16.70
C ILE A 51 -12.67 -11.77 17.28
N PRO A 52 -13.22 -12.81 17.93
CA PRO A 52 -14.55 -12.72 18.54
C PRO A 52 -14.67 -11.58 19.55
N ARG A 53 -13.63 -11.35 20.36
CA ARG A 53 -13.61 -10.23 21.31
C ARG A 53 -13.57 -8.88 20.60
N ALA A 54 -12.76 -8.71 19.55
CA ALA A 54 -12.72 -7.47 18.78
C ALA A 54 -14.05 -7.17 18.07
N LEU A 55 -14.77 -8.22 17.66
CA LEU A 55 -16.09 -8.09 17.04
C LEU A 55 -17.20 -7.66 18.01
N SER A 56 -16.99 -7.68 19.33
CA SER A 56 -17.99 -7.18 20.28
C SER A 56 -18.05 -5.64 20.32
N SER A 57 -16.97 -4.97 19.93
CA SER A 57 -16.89 -3.51 19.86
C SER A 57 -16.94 -2.96 18.43
N ALA A 58 -16.73 -3.79 17.41
CA ALA A 58 -16.82 -3.38 16.02
C ALA A 58 -18.26 -3.49 15.48
N ARG A 59 -18.80 -2.39 14.94
CA ARG A 59 -20.06 -2.39 14.19
C ARG A 59 -19.76 -2.10 12.73
N PHE A 60 -20.20 -2.99 11.85
CA PHE A 60 -20.09 -2.80 10.41
C PHE A 60 -21.45 -2.44 9.85
N ALA A 61 -21.51 -1.39 9.02
CA ALA A 61 -22.69 -1.12 8.21
C ALA A 61 -23.01 -2.34 7.35
N ARG A 62 -24.28 -2.76 7.32
CA ARG A 62 -24.74 -3.88 6.49
C ARG A 62 -25.79 -3.36 5.49
N PRO A 63 -25.70 -3.76 4.21
CA PRO A 63 -24.68 -4.64 3.62
C PRO A 63 -23.30 -3.95 3.53
N VAL A 64 -22.22 -4.73 3.65
CA VAL A 64 -20.87 -4.21 3.39
C VAL A 64 -20.75 -3.98 1.88
N SER A 65 -20.50 -2.74 1.48
CA SER A 65 -20.28 -2.40 0.08
C SER A 65 -19.09 -3.18 -0.48
N ARG A 66 -19.26 -3.73 -1.69
CA ARG A 66 -18.14 -4.29 -2.47
C ARG A 66 -17.42 -3.23 -3.31
N THR A 67 -18.02 -2.05 -3.41
CA THR A 67 -17.45 -0.88 -4.08
C THR A 67 -16.60 -0.11 -3.07
N PRO A 68 -15.30 0.06 -3.33
CA PRO A 68 -14.42 0.87 -2.49
C PRO A 68 -14.85 2.33 -2.48
N ILE A 69 -14.50 3.07 -1.42
CA ILE A 69 -14.88 4.48 -1.26
C ILE A 69 -14.44 5.34 -2.46
N TRP A 70 -13.25 5.10 -3.00
CA TRP A 70 -12.70 5.80 -4.17
C TRP A 70 -13.52 5.63 -5.45
N LEU A 71 -14.33 4.56 -5.54
CA LEU A 71 -15.18 4.27 -6.69
C LEU A 71 -16.67 4.50 -6.37
N ALA A 72 -16.99 4.99 -5.17
CA ALA A 72 -18.37 5.15 -4.73
C ALA A 72 -19.10 6.28 -5.47
N ALA A 73 -18.39 7.30 -5.93
CA ALA A 73 -18.94 8.39 -6.72
C ALA A 73 -19.31 8.00 -8.17
N GLY A 74 -18.91 6.79 -8.61
CA GLY A 74 -19.03 6.35 -9.99
C GLY A 74 -17.96 6.95 -10.90
N ASN A 75 -17.74 6.32 -12.05
CA ASN A 75 -16.81 6.80 -13.07
C ASN A 75 -17.60 7.44 -14.22
N PRO A 76 -17.54 8.77 -14.44
CA PRO A 76 -18.26 9.42 -15.54
C PRO A 76 -17.75 8.99 -16.93
N LEU A 77 -16.56 8.40 -16.99
CA LEU A 77 -15.95 7.85 -18.21
C LEU A 77 -16.00 6.31 -18.23
N ALA A 78 -16.87 5.69 -17.42
CA ALA A 78 -17.06 4.24 -17.44
C ALA A 78 -17.38 3.77 -18.86
N ASN A 79 -16.61 2.79 -19.34
CA ASN A 79 -16.72 2.23 -20.69
C ASN A 79 -16.56 3.26 -21.83
N HIS A 80 -15.97 4.44 -21.60
CA HIS A 80 -15.72 5.41 -22.68
C HIS A 80 -14.52 4.97 -23.55
N PRO A 81 -14.58 5.08 -24.90
CA PRO A 81 -15.71 5.54 -25.72
C PRO A 81 -16.74 4.48 -26.12
N TRP A 82 -16.50 3.19 -25.84
CA TRP A 82 -17.33 2.05 -26.27
C TRP A 82 -18.79 2.07 -25.79
N GLY A 83 -19.09 2.79 -24.71
CA GLY A 83 -20.46 3.01 -24.24
C GLY A 83 -21.30 3.82 -25.23
N ASN A 84 -20.67 4.69 -26.01
CA ASN A 84 -21.34 5.50 -27.04
C ASN A 84 -21.23 4.86 -28.43
N ASP A 85 -20.08 4.27 -28.75
CA ASP A 85 -19.84 3.55 -30.00
C ASP A 85 -19.14 2.21 -29.75
N PRO A 86 -19.89 1.10 -29.64
CA PRO A 86 -19.33 -0.23 -29.38
C PRO A 86 -18.35 -0.72 -30.45
N ASN A 87 -18.39 -0.14 -31.66
CA ASN A 87 -17.51 -0.53 -32.76
C ASN A 87 -16.24 0.32 -32.82
N THR A 88 -16.04 1.26 -31.90
CA THR A 88 -14.80 2.02 -31.81
C THR A 88 -13.62 1.05 -31.65
N SER A 89 -12.65 1.16 -32.55
CA SER A 89 -11.41 0.40 -32.47
C SER A 89 -10.41 1.09 -31.57
N LEU A 90 -9.50 0.31 -30.97
CA LEU A 90 -8.33 0.88 -30.32
C LEU A 90 -7.49 1.67 -31.33
N PRO A 91 -6.79 2.73 -30.91
CA PRO A 91 -5.80 3.38 -31.76
C PRO A 91 -4.81 2.37 -32.33
N THR A 92 -4.53 2.46 -33.63
CA THR A 92 -3.62 1.55 -34.33
C THR A 92 -2.15 1.86 -34.07
N ASP A 93 -1.86 3.03 -33.51
CA ASP A 93 -0.52 3.49 -33.15
C ASP A 93 -0.51 4.27 -31.83
N ALA A 94 0.65 4.26 -31.16
CA ALA A 94 0.95 5.07 -29.99
C ALA A 94 2.47 5.21 -29.86
N ASP A 95 2.95 6.29 -29.26
CA ASP A 95 4.37 6.45 -28.95
C ASP A 95 4.76 5.60 -27.74
N VAL A 96 3.84 5.50 -26.77
CA VAL A 96 3.99 4.71 -25.54
C VAL A 96 2.69 4.00 -25.19
N ILE A 97 2.79 2.75 -24.75
CA ILE A 97 1.66 1.97 -24.21
C ILE A 97 1.92 1.65 -22.74
N VAL A 98 0.94 1.98 -21.89
CA VAL A 98 0.93 1.67 -20.46
C VAL A 98 -0.13 0.60 -20.20
N ILE A 99 0.24 -0.44 -19.45
CA ILE A 99 -0.66 -1.52 -19.06
C ILE A 99 -1.05 -1.34 -17.58
N GLY A 100 -2.33 -1.09 -17.34
CA GLY A 100 -2.95 -0.89 -16.03
C GLY A 100 -3.19 0.59 -15.70
N ALA A 101 -4.43 0.94 -15.33
CA ALA A 101 -4.84 2.27 -14.91
C ALA A 101 -4.96 2.39 -13.37
N GLY A 102 -4.00 1.80 -12.65
CA GLY A 102 -3.77 2.04 -11.22
C GLY A 102 -2.92 3.29 -10.97
N PHE A 103 -2.50 3.53 -9.72
CA PHE A 103 -1.69 4.71 -9.35
C PHE A 103 -0.45 4.91 -10.23
N THR A 104 0.30 3.84 -10.48
CA THR A 104 1.53 3.92 -11.27
C THR A 104 1.24 4.28 -12.73
N GLY A 105 0.30 3.57 -13.37
CA GLY A 105 -0.01 3.80 -14.78
C GLY A 105 -0.73 5.12 -15.01
N ALA A 106 -1.74 5.43 -14.18
CA ALA A 106 -2.44 6.70 -14.23
C ALA A 106 -1.52 7.89 -13.89
N GLY A 107 -0.65 7.76 -12.89
CA GLY A 107 0.34 8.78 -12.55
C GLY A 107 1.35 9.01 -13.68
N CYS A 108 1.82 7.93 -14.33
CA CYS A 108 2.65 8.04 -15.52
C CYS A 108 1.94 8.80 -16.64
N ALA A 109 0.70 8.41 -16.96
CA ALA A 109 -0.10 9.07 -18.00
C ALA A 109 -0.39 10.55 -17.69
N TYR A 110 -0.67 10.87 -16.42
CA TYR A 110 -0.88 12.24 -15.96
C TYR A 110 0.36 13.12 -16.19
N HIS A 111 1.55 12.67 -15.77
CA HIS A 111 2.78 13.44 -15.96
C HIS A 111 3.19 13.52 -17.42
N TRP A 112 2.99 12.45 -18.20
CA TRP A 112 3.23 12.43 -19.64
C TRP A 112 2.37 13.46 -20.38
N ALA A 113 1.07 13.50 -20.06
CA ALA A 113 0.13 14.44 -20.63
C ALA A 113 0.51 15.90 -20.29
N LYS A 114 0.85 16.17 -19.03
CA LYS A 114 1.33 17.51 -18.61
C LYS A 114 2.62 17.95 -19.30
N ALA A 115 3.52 17.01 -19.59
CA ALA A 115 4.77 17.30 -20.27
C ALA A 115 4.61 17.45 -21.80
N GLY A 116 3.45 17.13 -22.36
CA GLY A 116 3.19 17.23 -23.80
C GLY A 116 4.03 16.28 -24.65
N GLN A 117 4.39 15.10 -24.12
CA GLN A 117 5.39 14.19 -24.72
C GLN A 117 4.85 13.30 -25.86
N GLY A 118 3.69 13.62 -26.44
CA GLY A 118 3.09 12.86 -27.54
C GLY A 118 1.97 11.92 -27.08
N ARG A 119 1.70 10.87 -27.88
CA ARG A 119 0.52 10.01 -27.74
C ARG A 119 0.81 8.80 -26.87
N MET A 120 0.14 8.74 -25.71
CA MET A 120 0.17 7.58 -24.82
C MET A 120 -1.18 6.87 -24.82
N LEU A 121 -1.15 5.53 -24.93
CA LEU A 121 -2.31 4.67 -24.74
C LEU A 121 -2.22 3.95 -23.40
N VAL A 122 -3.25 4.10 -22.56
CA VAL A 122 -3.39 3.33 -21.30
C VAL A 122 -4.43 2.25 -21.50
N LEU A 123 -4.06 1.00 -21.25
CA LEU A 123 -4.95 -0.16 -21.33
C LEU A 123 -5.26 -0.67 -19.93
N GLU A 124 -6.53 -0.73 -19.57
CA GLU A 124 -7.03 -1.33 -18.33
C GLU A 124 -8.00 -2.46 -18.66
N MET A 125 -7.91 -3.56 -17.90
CA MET A 125 -8.75 -4.74 -18.12
C MET A 125 -10.17 -4.52 -17.61
N GLU A 126 -10.33 -3.71 -16.55
CA GLU A 126 -11.59 -3.39 -15.91
C GLU A 126 -11.82 -1.85 -15.97
N ASP A 127 -12.27 -1.24 -14.87
CA ASP A 127 -12.28 0.22 -14.71
C ASP A 127 -10.95 0.74 -14.12
N ALA A 128 -10.69 2.04 -14.35
CA ALA A 128 -9.59 2.75 -13.70
C ALA A 128 -9.67 2.59 -12.17
N ALA A 129 -8.51 2.36 -11.54
CA ALA A 129 -8.38 2.09 -10.10
C ALA A 129 -9.16 0.86 -9.56
N SER A 130 -9.68 -0.05 -10.40
CA SER A 130 -10.38 -1.27 -9.96
C SER A 130 -9.55 -2.24 -9.08
N GLY A 131 -8.22 -2.18 -9.22
CA GLY A 131 -7.25 -3.00 -8.51
C GLY A 131 -6.90 -2.49 -7.09
N ALA A 132 -5.64 -2.67 -6.70
CA ALA A 132 -5.16 -2.26 -5.37
C ALA A 132 -5.26 -0.74 -5.15
N SER A 133 -5.07 0.06 -6.20
CA SER A 133 -5.08 1.51 -6.12
C SER A 133 -6.43 2.09 -5.71
N GLY A 134 -7.57 1.53 -6.12
CA GLY A 134 -8.88 1.99 -5.63
C GLY A 134 -9.30 1.35 -4.31
N ARG A 135 -8.48 0.51 -3.69
CA ARG A 135 -8.79 -0.20 -2.42
C ARG A 135 -7.86 0.20 -1.27
N ASN A 136 -7.13 1.28 -1.45
CA ASN A 136 -6.20 1.80 -0.46
C ASN A 136 -6.94 2.67 0.60
N GLU A 137 -6.28 2.94 1.73
CA GLU A 137 -6.84 3.72 2.85
C GLU A 137 -7.02 5.21 2.53
N GLY A 138 -6.31 5.75 1.54
CA GLY A 138 -6.23 7.19 1.27
C GLY A 138 -5.16 7.92 2.05
N LEU A 139 -4.43 7.22 2.92
CA LEU A 139 -3.48 7.85 3.82
C LEU A 139 -2.19 8.21 3.08
N VAL A 140 -1.94 9.52 2.95
CA VAL A 140 -0.65 10.04 2.49
C VAL A 140 0.20 10.39 3.70
N VAL A 141 1.36 9.76 3.84
CA VAL A 141 2.28 9.99 4.97
C VAL A 141 3.53 10.70 4.48
N MET A 142 3.81 11.89 5.04
CA MET A 142 4.94 12.73 4.61
C MET A 142 6.30 12.25 5.13
N GLY A 143 6.28 11.44 6.18
CA GLY A 143 7.45 10.80 6.78
C GLY A 143 7.19 10.40 8.23
N ARG A 144 8.25 10.02 8.94
CA ARG A 144 8.25 9.79 10.39
C ARG A 144 8.80 10.98 11.17
N TYR A 145 8.32 11.15 12.40
CA TYR A 145 8.82 12.18 13.31
C TYR A 145 10.23 11.84 13.82
N PHE A 146 10.98 12.87 14.22
CA PHE A 146 12.41 12.80 14.54
C PHE A 146 12.78 11.62 15.46
N ALA A 147 12.10 11.50 16.61
CA ALA A 147 12.47 10.49 17.61
C ALA A 147 12.30 9.06 17.04
N MET A 148 11.20 8.81 16.30
CA MET A 148 11.00 7.52 15.65
C MET A 148 12.12 7.18 14.68
N VAL A 149 12.59 8.16 13.90
CA VAL A 149 13.67 7.95 12.93
C VAL A 149 14.99 7.68 13.64
N ARG A 150 15.34 8.51 14.64
CA ARG A 150 16.56 8.36 15.44
C ARG A 150 16.59 6.98 16.09
N ASP A 151 15.51 6.60 16.77
CA ASP A 151 15.42 5.36 17.54
C ASP A 151 15.37 4.13 16.64
N THR A 152 14.81 4.26 15.42
CA THR A 152 14.84 3.20 14.42
C THR A 152 16.25 2.99 13.86
N VAL A 153 16.97 4.06 13.53
CA VAL A 153 18.28 3.96 12.87
C VAL A 153 19.40 3.62 13.84
N ARG A 154 19.33 4.12 15.08
CA ARG A 154 20.43 4.02 16.05
C ARG A 154 20.93 2.57 16.25
N PRO A 155 20.09 1.55 16.47
CA PRO A 155 20.56 0.17 16.68
C PRO A 155 21.28 -0.42 15.47
N TYR A 156 20.96 0.04 14.25
CA TYR A 156 21.64 -0.43 13.05
C TYR A 156 23.06 0.13 12.94
N LEU A 157 23.29 1.34 13.45
CA LEU A 157 24.63 1.95 13.48
C LEU A 157 25.61 1.17 14.35
N ASP A 158 25.13 0.38 15.31
CA ASP A 158 26.02 -0.54 16.05
C ASP A 158 26.67 -1.59 15.14
N LYS A 159 25.94 -2.00 14.09
CA LYS A 159 26.40 -3.01 13.12
C LYS A 159 27.16 -2.39 11.96
N VAL A 160 26.66 -1.29 11.40
CA VAL A 160 27.21 -0.70 10.16
C VAL A 160 28.29 0.34 10.41
N ARG A 161 28.38 0.90 11.62
CA ARG A 161 29.39 1.87 12.04
C ARG A 161 30.07 1.45 13.34
N ALA A 162 30.52 0.19 13.39
CA ALA A 162 31.26 -0.34 14.53
C ALA A 162 32.61 0.38 14.76
N ASP A 163 33.10 1.11 13.76
CA ASP A 163 34.26 1.99 13.82
C ASP A 163 34.05 3.22 14.72
N LEU A 164 32.80 3.61 15.00
CA LEU A 164 32.46 4.79 15.78
C LEU A 164 32.22 4.49 17.26
N SER A 165 32.48 5.49 18.11
CA SER A 165 32.12 5.42 19.53
C SER A 165 30.59 5.34 19.72
N CYS A 166 30.13 5.01 20.93
CA CYS A 166 28.70 5.03 21.22
C CYS A 166 28.10 6.45 21.07
N GLU A 167 28.85 7.46 21.53
CA GLU A 167 28.47 8.87 21.45
C GLU A 167 28.39 9.35 19.99
N ASP A 168 29.38 9.03 19.16
CA ASP A 168 29.37 9.38 17.74
C ASP A 168 28.22 8.72 16.98
N ARG A 169 27.86 7.48 17.33
CA ARG A 169 26.70 6.79 16.75
C ARG A 169 25.38 7.43 17.18
N ASN A 170 25.28 7.91 18.42
CA ASN A 170 24.11 8.67 18.87
C ASN A 170 23.99 9.98 18.07
N ALA A 171 25.08 10.75 17.99
CA ALA A 171 25.13 11.99 17.23
C ALA A 171 24.79 11.77 15.75
N LEU A 172 25.32 10.70 15.13
CA LEU A 172 25.02 10.35 13.74
C LEU A 172 23.54 9.98 13.54
N ALA A 173 22.93 9.26 14.48
CA ALA A 173 21.49 8.93 14.42
C ALA A 173 20.63 10.20 14.50
N GLU A 174 20.99 11.16 15.36
CA GLU A 174 20.31 12.45 15.47
C GLU A 174 20.47 13.29 14.20
N GLN A 175 21.67 13.35 13.63
CA GLN A 175 21.92 14.04 12.36
C GLN A 175 21.10 13.43 11.22
N PHE A 176 21.04 12.09 11.13
CA PHE A 176 20.20 11.39 10.16
C PHE A 176 18.73 11.74 10.36
N ALA A 177 18.23 11.65 11.59
CA ALA A 177 16.85 11.97 11.92
C ALA A 177 16.49 13.43 11.58
N ALA A 178 17.40 14.38 11.85
CA ALA A 178 17.21 15.78 11.49
C ALA A 178 17.06 15.97 9.97
N ARG A 179 17.95 15.38 9.18
CA ARG A 179 17.92 15.46 7.71
C ARG A 179 16.69 14.77 7.10
N TYR A 180 16.34 13.60 7.64
CA TYR A 180 15.14 12.89 7.24
C TYR A 180 13.89 13.72 7.54
N SER A 181 13.73 14.23 8.76
CA SER A 181 12.54 15.00 9.15
C SER A 181 12.43 16.31 8.35
N GLN A 182 13.53 17.00 8.08
CA GLN A 182 13.53 18.15 7.16
C GLN A 182 13.02 17.77 5.75
N SER A 183 13.42 16.61 5.24
CA SER A 183 12.95 16.12 3.93
C SER A 183 11.47 15.71 3.98
N ALA A 184 11.01 15.15 5.09
CA ALA A 184 9.61 14.83 5.31
C ALA A 184 8.71 16.07 5.27
N TYR A 185 9.16 17.19 5.85
CA TYR A 185 8.40 18.45 5.75
C TYR A 185 8.34 19.00 4.32
N LYS A 186 9.41 18.85 3.53
CA LYS A 186 9.35 19.18 2.09
C LYS A 186 8.28 18.36 1.34
N ASN A 187 8.09 17.09 1.71
CA ASN A 187 7.02 16.28 1.12
C ASN A 187 5.64 16.83 1.49
N ALA A 188 5.46 17.34 2.71
CA ALA A 188 4.21 17.98 3.13
C ALA A 188 3.92 19.22 2.27
N ASP A 189 4.92 20.07 2.06
CA ASP A 189 4.79 21.28 1.21
C ASP A 189 4.43 20.89 -0.24
N LEU A 190 5.03 19.83 -0.77
CA LEU A 190 4.72 19.32 -2.11
C LEU A 190 3.27 18.84 -2.23
N VAL A 191 2.78 18.13 -1.22
CA VAL A 191 1.40 17.65 -1.20
C VAL A 191 0.43 18.82 -1.09
N GLU A 192 0.67 19.77 -0.17
CA GLU A 192 -0.15 20.98 -0.06
C GLU A 192 -0.18 21.76 -1.38
N THR A 193 0.99 22.00 -1.97
CA THR A 193 1.12 22.72 -3.25
C THR A 193 0.35 22.02 -4.35
N THR A 194 0.44 20.69 -4.44
CA THR A 194 -0.28 19.89 -5.43
C THR A 194 -1.78 19.97 -5.21
N VAL A 195 -2.26 19.81 -3.97
CA VAL A 195 -3.69 19.93 -3.65
C VAL A 195 -4.24 21.28 -4.09
N ARG A 196 -3.53 22.37 -3.78
CA ARG A 196 -3.94 23.73 -4.18
C ARG A 196 -3.90 23.93 -5.70
N ALA A 197 -2.83 23.49 -6.35
CA ALA A 197 -2.64 23.71 -7.79
C ALA A 197 -3.62 22.90 -8.64
N GLU A 198 -3.96 21.68 -8.22
CA GLU A 198 -4.91 20.80 -8.91
C GLU A 198 -6.37 21.06 -8.50
N GLY A 199 -6.60 21.90 -7.48
CA GLY A 199 -7.94 22.23 -7.00
C GLY A 199 -8.66 21.03 -6.37
N TYR A 200 -7.92 20.15 -5.69
CA TYR A 200 -8.54 19.05 -4.96
C TYR A 200 -9.29 19.59 -3.74
N ASP A 201 -10.54 19.16 -3.60
CA ASP A 201 -11.32 19.38 -2.39
C ASP A 201 -10.84 18.39 -1.32
N CYS A 202 -10.26 18.93 -0.25
CA CYS A 202 -9.78 18.15 0.89
C CYS A 202 -10.53 18.63 2.12
N ASP A 203 -11.14 17.67 2.83
CA ASP A 203 -11.87 17.84 4.09
C ASP A 203 -10.94 18.06 5.29
#